data_AF-A0A3Q9RN62-F1
#
_entry.id   AF-A0A3Q9RN62-F1
#
_cell.length_a   1.000
_cell.length_b   1.000
_cell.length_c   1.000
_cell.angle_alpha   90.00
_cell.angle_beta   90.00
_cell.angle_gamma   90.00
#
_symmetry.space_group_name_H-M   'P 1'
#
loop_
_entity.id
_entity.type
_entity.pdbx_description
1 polymer ?
#
loop_
_entity_poly.entity_id
_entity_poly.type
_entity_poly.pdbx_seq_one_letter_code
_entity_poly.pdbx_strand_id
1 'polypeptide(L)' 'MKAVQGFKIKINKIEGKAKLSQNHPVERQELIIKELENTSQPDNIQIASLMKKNLQRL' A
#
# COMPACT_ATOMS: atom_id res chain seq x y z
N MET A 1 -33.51 1.09 -24.70
CA MET A 1 -32.18 1.44 -24.16
C MET A 1 -32.31 1.49 -22.64
N LYS A 2 -31.51 0.73 -21.88
CA LYS A 2 -31.51 0.85 -20.41
C LYS A 2 -30.67 2.08 -20.05
N ALA A 3 -31.30 3.11 -19.49
CA ALA A 3 -30.62 4.30 -19.02
C ALA A 3 -29.71 3.97 -17.82
N VAL A 4 -28.60 4.69 -17.66
CA VAL A 4 -27.72 4.57 -16.50
C VAL A 4 -28.48 5.08 -15.26
N GLN A 5 -28.53 4.28 -14.19
CA GLN A 5 -29.14 4.66 -12.91
C GLN A 5 -28.05 4.95 -11.88
N GLY A 6 -27.93 6.21 -11.46
CA GLY A 6 -27.00 6.62 -10.41
C GLY A 6 -27.54 6.29 -9.01
N PHE A 7 -26.62 6.09 -8.06
CA PHE A 7 -26.88 5.97 -6.63
C PHE A 7 -25.72 6.57 -5.82
N LYS A 8 -25.92 6.74 -4.51
CA LYS A 8 -24.90 7.21 -3.57
C LYS A 8 -24.71 6.20 -2.44
N ILE A 9 -23.47 6.02 -2.00
CA ILE A 9 -23.14 5.22 -0.81
C ILE A 9 -22.94 6.19 0.35
N LYS A 10 -23.72 6.03 1.43
CA LYS A 10 -23.50 6.77 2.68
C LYS A 10 -22.34 6.14 3.44
N ILE A 11 -21.26 6.89 3.63
CA ILE A 11 -20.11 6.44 4.41
C ILE A 11 -20.49 6.48 5.89
N ASN A 12 -20.53 5.32 6.54
CA ASN A 12 -20.83 5.21 7.98
C ASN A 12 -19.56 4.95 8.81
N LYS A 13 -18.56 4.29 8.23
CA LYS A 13 -17.28 3.95 8.85
C LYS A 13 -16.21 3.76 7.78
N ILE A 14 -14.96 4.09 8.10
CA ILE A 14 -13.79 3.77 7.28
C ILE A 14 -12.83 2.96 8.15
N GLU A 15 -12.38 1.82 7.64
CA GLU A 15 -11.37 0.99 8.27
C GLU A 15 -10.17 0.84 7.34
N GLY A 16 -8.99 1.27 7.81
CA GLY A 16 -7.74 1.09 7.08
C GLY A 16 -7.01 -0.18 7.52
N LYS A 17 -6.42 -0.90 6.58
CA LYS A 17 -5.53 -2.04 6.86
C LYS A 17 -4.25 -1.89 6.05
N ALA A 18 -3.11 -2.10 6.69
CA ALA A 18 -1.80 -2.04 6.05
C ALA A 18 -0.92 -3.21 6.51
N LYS A 19 -0.30 -3.90 5.56
CA LYS A 19 0.70 -4.95 5.78
C LYS A 19 1.92 -4.58 4.96
N LEU A 20 2.95 -4.09 5.63
CA LEU A 20 4.15 -3.48 5.06
C LEU A 20 5.41 -4.18 5.57
N SER A 21 5.31 -5.47 5.93
CA SER A 21 6.40 -6.23 6.56
C SER A 21 6.92 -5.60 7.86
N GLN A 22 6.07 -4.82 8.54
CA GLN A 22 6.42 -4.00 9.70
C GLN A 22 6.85 -4.79 10.94
N ASN A 23 6.61 -6.11 10.95
CA ASN A 23 6.97 -7.01 12.04
C ASN A 23 8.37 -7.64 11.87
N HIS A 24 9.16 -7.19 10.89
CA HIS A 24 10.52 -7.65 10.64
C HIS A 24 11.56 -6.58 11.03
N PRO A 25 12.82 -6.97 11.32
CA PRO A 25 13.91 -6.01 11.53
C PRO A 25 14.09 -5.04 10.37
N VAL A 26 14.64 -3.86 10.65
CA VAL A 26 14.81 -2.78 9.66
C VAL A 26 15.66 -3.24 8.48
N GLU A 27 16.75 -3.97 8.73
CA GLU A 27 17.65 -4.43 7.66
C GLU A 27 16.91 -5.34 6.66
N ARG A 28 16.00 -6.17 7.17
CA ARG A 28 15.15 -7.02 6.32
C ARG A 28 14.13 -6.20 5.54
N GLN A 29 13.54 -5.17 6.14
CA GLN A 29 12.61 -4.28 5.44
C GLN A 29 13.32 -3.53 4.31
N GLU A 30 14.56 -3.07 4.51
CA GLU A 30 15.37 -2.41 3.48
C GLU A 30 15.69 -3.32 2.30
N LEU A 31 16.01 -4.61 2.55
CA LEU A 31 16.21 -5.59 1.48
C LEU A 31 14.94 -5.82 0.65
N ILE A 32 13.79 -5.92 1.32
CA ILE A 32 12.50 -6.08 0.62
C ILE A 32 12.19 -4.83 -0.23
N ILE A 33 12.40 -3.64 0.32
CA ILE A 33 12.22 -2.37 -0.40
C ILE A 33 13.08 -2.37 -1.67
N LYS A 34 14.36 -2.69 -1.55
CA LYS A 34 15.30 -2.72 -2.68
C LYS A 34 14.82 -3.67 -3.78
N GLU A 35 14.37 -4.87 -3.40
CA GLU A 35 13.89 -5.86 -4.37
C GLU A 35 12.61 -5.39 -5.07
N LEU A 36 11.65 -4.83 -4.34
CA LEU A 36 10.41 -4.31 -4.91
C LEU A 36 10.66 -3.16 -5.91
N GLU A 37 11.61 -2.27 -5.61
CA GLU A 37 11.98 -1.15 -6.49
C GLU A 37 12.68 -1.58 -7.78
N ASN A 38 13.35 -2.74 -7.78
CA ASN A 38 14.02 -3.27 -8.97
C ASN A 38 13.05 -3.92 -9.97
N THR A 39 11.76 -4.05 -9.62
CA THR A 39 10.75 -4.63 -10.52
C THR A 39 10.11 -3.57 -11.40
N SER A 40 9.63 -3.97 -12.59
CA SER A 40 8.83 -3.08 -13.46
C SER A 40 7.33 -3.07 -13.09
N GLN A 41 6.94 -3.66 -11.95
CA GLN A 41 5.54 -3.75 -11.55
C GLN A 41 5.12 -2.50 -10.75
N PRO A 42 4.12 -1.72 -11.21
CA PRO A 42 3.72 -0.48 -10.54
C PRO A 42 3.29 -0.66 -9.08
N ASP A 43 2.66 -1.78 -8.75
CA ASP A 43 2.21 -2.07 -7.38
C ASP A 43 3.39 -2.32 -6.44
N ASN A 44 4.44 -3.00 -6.90
CA ASN A 44 5.65 -3.23 -6.11
C ASN A 44 6.34 -1.91 -5.76
N ILE A 45 6.48 -1.02 -6.74
CA ILE A 45 7.07 0.31 -6.55
C ILE A 45 6.24 1.13 -5.54
N GLN A 46 4.91 1.06 -5.62
CA GLN A 46 4.02 1.73 -4.66
C GLN A 46 4.16 1.16 -3.25
N ILE A 47 4.22 -0.16 -3.09
CA ILE A 47 4.43 -0.81 -1.79
C ILE A 47 5.80 -0.43 -1.21
N ALA A 48 6.86 -0.41 -2.02
CA ALA A 48 8.18 0.03 -1.57
C ALA A 48 8.17 1.47 -1.04
N SER A 49 7.47 2.38 -1.73
CA SER A 49 7.28 3.75 -1.26
C SER A 49 6.58 3.83 0.11
N LEU A 50 5.53 3.02 0.30
CA LEU A 50 4.82 2.94 1.59
C LEU A 50 5.69 2.35 2.70
N MET A 51 6.49 1.32 2.39
CA MET A 51 7.45 0.73 3.33
C MET A 51 8.53 1.74 3.75
N LYS A 52 9.10 2.51 2.81
CA LYS A 52 10.06 3.59 3.11
C LYS A 52 9.46 4.65 4.06
N LYS A 53 8.23 5.08 3.80
CA LYS A 53 7.51 6.02 4.68
C LYS A 53 7.26 5.43 6.06
N ASN A 54 7.02 4.12 6.15
CA ASN A 54 6.83 3.45 7.44
C ASN A 54 8.12 3.41 8.26
N LEU A 55 9.28 3.22 7.64
CA LEU A 55 10.58 3.25 8.32
C LEU A 55 10.94 4.65 8.86
N GLN A 56 10.54 5.72 8.17
CA GLN A 56 10.75 7.11 8.61
C GLN A 56 9.88 7.52 9.82
N ARG A 57 8.92 6.67 10.21
CA ARG A 57 8.01 6.92 11.33
C ARG A 57 8.50 6.30 12.64
N LEU A 58 9.50 5.42 12.57
CA LEU A 58 10.17 4.83 13.74
C LEU A 58 11.14 5.84 14.36
#